data_AF-A0A2V3PTX8-F1
#
_entry.id   AF-A0A2V3PTX8-F1
#
_cell.length_a   1.000
_cell.length_b   1.000
_cell.length_c   1.000
_cell.angle_alpha   90.00
_cell.angle_beta   90.00
_cell.angle_gamma   90.00
#
_symmetry.space_group_name_H-M   'P 1'
#
loop_
_entity.id
_entity.type
_entity.pdbx_description
1 polymer ?
#
loop_
_entity_poly.entity_id
_entity_poly.type
_entity_poly.pdbx_seq_one_letter_code
_entity_poly.pdbx_strand_id
1 'polypeptide(L)'
;MKLGNSGANNKGKKYIKIKPGAVATPENQSKADAFKEWFGLSYNRLQTELINKDTYEEDVLNDTFLRIYDKILFGGLEIADYKAYFHRAFFTNFMQVNIQISQSITTPLDNHDKIDDSENDEELIKTKFRLENDIFDFVYSRYPIHEFELFKMYVRLKPAINYADLSAMTSISQSRISEIISKIRRDICKQKDFSERRQSTLRKTEC
;
A
#
# COMPACT_ATOMS: atom_id res chain seq x y z
N MET A 1 8.46 13.50 -5.75
CA MET A 1 6.97 13.51 -5.80
C MET A 1 6.50 14.67 -4.93
N LYS A 2 5.98 15.76 -5.52
CA LYS A 2 5.41 16.86 -4.73
C LYS A 2 4.08 16.37 -4.17
N LEU A 3 4.06 16.02 -2.89
CA LEU A 3 2.83 15.80 -2.14
C LEU A 3 2.05 17.11 -2.17
N GLY A 4 0.78 17.08 -2.61
CA GLY A 4 -0.09 18.25 -2.86
C GLY A 4 -0.40 19.16 -1.66
N ASN A 5 0.38 19.10 -0.59
CA ASN A 5 0.34 20.00 0.56
C ASN A 5 1.48 21.04 0.55
N SER A 6 2.17 21.25 -0.58
CA SER A 6 3.35 22.15 -0.65
C SER A 6 3.00 23.65 -0.63
N GLY A 7 1.71 24.02 -0.67
CA GLY A 7 1.28 25.39 -0.45
C GLY A 7 1.12 25.63 1.04
N ALA A 8 2.02 26.40 1.64
CA ALA A 8 2.08 26.75 3.06
C ALA A 8 0.89 27.60 3.59
N ASN A 9 -0.32 27.38 3.08
CA ASN A 9 -1.56 28.09 3.42
C ASN A 9 -2.53 27.21 4.23
N ASN A 10 -2.02 26.24 4.98
CA ASN A 10 -2.83 25.40 5.85
C ASN A 10 -3.20 26.17 7.13
N LYS A 11 -4.16 27.11 7.02
CA LYS A 11 -4.72 27.90 8.13
C LYS A 11 -5.56 27.01 9.06
N GLY A 12 -4.92 26.02 9.69
CA GLY A 12 -5.57 25.00 10.51
C GLY A 12 -6.51 24.11 9.71
N LYS A 13 -6.35 22.78 9.81
CA LYS A 13 -7.36 21.86 9.28
C LYS A 13 -8.67 22.11 10.02
N LYS A 14 -9.65 22.75 9.35
CA LYS A 14 -11.02 22.83 9.86
C LYS A 14 -11.66 21.46 9.69
N TYR A 15 -11.67 20.67 10.76
CA TYR A 15 -12.39 19.41 10.77
C TYR A 15 -13.90 19.73 10.70
N ILE A 16 -14.56 19.30 9.62
CA ILE A 16 -16.01 19.33 9.54
C ILE A 16 -16.51 18.34 10.59
N LYS A 17 -16.96 18.86 11.73
CA LYS A 17 -17.71 18.07 12.71
C LYS A 17 -19.15 18.04 12.22
N ILE A 18 -19.63 16.85 11.84
CA ILE A 18 -21.04 16.63 11.49
C ILE A 18 -21.84 16.95 12.75
N LYS A 19 -22.69 17.97 12.68
CA LYS A 19 -23.52 18.36 13.83
C LYS A 19 -24.58 17.28 14.06
N PRO A 20 -24.87 16.90 15.32
CA PRO A 20 -26.01 16.04 15.60
C PRO A 20 -27.29 16.71 15.07
N GLY A 21 -28.06 15.99 14.25
CA GLY A 21 -29.26 16.51 13.58
C GLY A 21 -29.03 17.21 12.24
N ALA A 22 -27.84 17.09 11.63
CA ALA A 22 -27.61 17.57 10.27
C ALA A 22 -28.56 16.85 9.29
N VAL A 23 -29.33 17.63 8.53
CA VAL A 23 -30.21 17.11 7.48
C VAL A 23 -29.44 17.16 6.17
N ALA A 24 -29.35 16.03 5.47
CA ALA A 24 -28.73 15.95 4.16
C ALA A 24 -29.55 16.75 3.14
N THR A 25 -28.88 17.51 2.28
CA THR A 25 -29.55 18.09 1.12
C THR A 25 -29.84 16.99 0.10
N PRO A 26 -30.90 17.10 -0.73
CA PRO A 26 -31.18 16.13 -1.79
C PRO A 26 -30.01 15.97 -2.77
N GLU A 27 -29.27 17.04 -3.02
CA GLU A 27 -28.06 17.03 -3.85
C GLU A 27 -26.94 16.19 -3.22
N ASN A 28 -26.67 16.37 -1.93
CA ASN A 28 -25.65 15.59 -1.23
C ASN A 28 -26.05 14.12 -1.10
N GLN A 29 -27.34 13.84 -0.93
CA GLN A 29 -27.88 12.48 -0.93
C GLN A 29 -27.60 11.79 -2.27
N SER A 30 -27.92 12.44 -3.39
CA SER A 30 -27.63 11.91 -4.72
C SER A 30 -26.14 11.66 -4.95
N LYS A 31 -25.26 12.56 -4.49
CA LYS A 31 -23.79 12.36 -4.56
C LYS A 31 -23.32 11.19 -3.69
N ALA A 32 -23.91 11.01 -2.50
CA ALA A 32 -23.56 9.92 -1.58
C ALA A 32 -24.04 8.56 -2.13
N ASP A 33 -25.23 8.52 -2.75
CA ASP A 33 -25.76 7.33 -3.40
C ASP A 33 -24.90 6.91 -4.60
N ALA A 34 -24.46 7.87 -5.43
CA ALA A 34 -23.53 7.59 -6.54
C ALA A 34 -22.19 7.00 -6.05
N PHE A 35 -21.67 7.53 -4.94
CA PHE A 35 -20.47 6.96 -4.30
C PHE A 35 -20.71 5.54 -3.77
N LYS A 36 -21.86 5.30 -3.13
CA LYS A 36 -22.24 3.97 -2.62
C LYS A 36 -22.35 2.93 -3.73
N GLU A 37 -23.03 3.27 -4.83
CA GLU A 37 -23.14 2.38 -5.99
C GLU A 37 -21.76 2.07 -6.60
N TRP A 38 -20.94 3.11 -6.79
CA TRP A 38 -19.58 2.94 -7.28
C TRP A 38 -18.77 2.00 -6.36
N PHE A 39 -18.89 2.17 -5.05
CA PHE A 39 -18.18 1.36 -4.06
C PHE A 39 -18.62 -0.10 -4.13
N GLY A 40 -19.93 -0.37 -4.18
CA GLY A 40 -20.47 -1.72 -4.33
C GLY A 40 -19.95 -2.43 -5.58
N LEU A 41 -19.93 -1.74 -6.72
CA LEU A 41 -19.40 -2.28 -7.98
C LEU A 41 -17.87 -2.49 -7.94
N SER A 42 -17.16 -1.66 -7.18
CA SER A 42 -15.70 -1.69 -7.10
C SER A 42 -15.16 -2.53 -5.94
N TYR A 43 -16.02 -3.05 -5.06
CA TYR A 43 -15.63 -3.68 -3.79
C TYR A 43 -14.60 -4.80 -3.97
N ASN A 44 -14.94 -5.82 -4.77
CA ASN A 44 -14.06 -6.96 -5.01
C ASN A 44 -12.71 -6.52 -5.59
N ARG A 45 -12.73 -5.55 -6.51
CA ARG A 45 -11.50 -5.01 -7.10
C ARG A 45 -10.66 -4.27 -6.06
N LEU A 46 -11.28 -3.44 -5.21
CA LEU A 46 -10.59 -2.72 -4.14
C LEU A 46 -9.98 -3.71 -3.15
N GLN A 47 -10.74 -4.72 -2.72
CA GLN A 47 -10.28 -5.80 -1.85
C GLN A 47 -9.07 -6.52 -2.45
N THR A 48 -9.16 -7.00 -3.69
CA THR A 48 -8.02 -7.64 -4.38
C THR A 48 -6.81 -6.71 -4.48
N GLU A 49 -7.00 -5.42 -4.79
CA GLU A 49 -5.91 -4.44 -4.88
C GLU A 49 -5.23 -4.20 -3.51
N LEU A 50 -5.98 -4.24 -2.41
CA LEU A 50 -5.47 -4.07 -1.04
C LEU A 50 -4.78 -5.33 -0.52
N ILE A 51 -5.33 -6.52 -0.81
CA ILE A 51 -4.71 -7.83 -0.48
C ILE A 51 -3.37 -7.95 -1.20
N ASN A 52 -3.32 -7.60 -2.49
CA ASN A 52 -2.08 -7.62 -3.28
C ASN A 52 -1.00 -6.66 -2.76
N LYS A 53 -1.39 -5.67 -1.94
CA LYS A 53 -0.48 -4.71 -1.30
C LYS A 53 -0.14 -5.09 0.14
N ASP A 54 -0.67 -6.20 0.65
CA ASP A 54 -0.52 -6.63 2.04
C ASP A 54 -1.00 -5.57 3.04
N THR A 55 -2.09 -4.90 2.70
CA THR A 55 -2.69 -3.81 3.49
C THR A 55 -4.19 -3.95 3.66
N TYR A 56 -4.75 -5.13 3.33
CA TYR A 56 -6.17 -5.37 3.48
C TYR A 56 -6.51 -5.57 4.95
N GLU A 57 -7.42 -4.74 5.44
CA GLU A 57 -8.04 -4.85 6.74
C GLU A 57 -9.50 -4.40 6.54
N GLU A 58 -10.44 -5.28 6.88
CA GLU A 58 -11.85 -5.14 6.52
C GLU A 58 -12.53 -4.04 7.34
N ASP A 59 -12.18 -3.89 8.61
CA ASP A 59 -12.75 -2.86 9.47
C ASP A 59 -12.33 -1.47 8.99
N VAL A 60 -11.04 -1.27 8.68
CA VAL A 60 -10.50 -0.02 8.12
C VAL A 60 -11.12 0.28 6.77
N LEU A 61 -11.40 -0.74 5.94
CA LEU A 61 -12.05 -0.57 4.65
C LEU A 61 -13.49 -0.04 4.83
N ASN A 62 -14.26 -0.69 5.69
CA ASN A 62 -15.64 -0.31 6.01
C ASN A 62 -15.72 1.05 6.69
N ASP A 63 -14.85 1.34 7.66
CA ASP A 63 -14.73 2.65 8.30
C ASP A 63 -14.38 3.74 7.31
N THR A 64 -13.50 3.44 6.35
CA THR A 64 -13.12 4.39 5.30
C THR A 64 -14.33 4.70 4.42
N PHE A 65 -15.10 3.69 4.03
CA PHE A 65 -16.34 3.87 3.29
C PHE A 65 -17.32 4.77 4.05
N LEU A 66 -17.65 4.42 5.30
CA LEU A 66 -18.60 5.18 6.12
C LEU A 66 -18.18 6.64 6.29
N ARG A 67 -16.89 6.89 6.58
CA ARG A 67 -16.38 8.26 6.75
C ARG A 67 -16.41 9.09 5.48
N ILE A 68 -16.23 8.49 4.31
CA ILE A 68 -16.34 9.19 3.03
C ILE A 68 -17.80 9.47 2.73
N TYR A 69 -18.66 8.46 2.89
CA TYR A 69 -20.10 8.58 2.68
C TYR A 69 -20.70 9.72 3.52
N ASP A 70 -20.40 9.75 4.82
CA ASP A 70 -20.88 10.80 5.72
C ASP A 70 -20.36 12.20 5.35
N LYS A 71 -19.12 12.30 4.85
CA LYS A 71 -18.55 13.57 4.39
C LYS A 71 -19.21 14.08 3.11
N ILE A 72 -19.63 13.18 2.22
CA ILE A 72 -20.40 13.56 1.04
C ILE A 72 -21.79 13.99 1.49
N LEU A 73 -22.46 13.15 2.28
CA LEU A 73 -23.84 13.31 2.68
C LEU A 73 -24.09 14.58 3.52
N PHE A 74 -23.28 14.79 4.56
CA PHE A 74 -23.45 15.92 5.49
C PHE A 74 -22.45 17.05 5.27
N GLY A 75 -21.31 16.77 4.65
CA GLY A 75 -20.23 17.74 4.42
C GLY A 75 -20.22 18.37 3.04
N GLY A 76 -21.03 17.87 2.09
CA GLY A 76 -21.04 18.35 0.70
C GLY A 76 -19.71 18.13 -0.02
N LEU A 77 -18.94 17.10 0.38
CA LEU A 77 -17.66 16.78 -0.23
C LEU A 77 -17.86 16.38 -1.70
N GLU A 78 -17.20 17.10 -2.60
CA GLU A 78 -17.13 16.73 -4.02
C GLU A 78 -15.85 15.94 -4.30
N ILE A 79 -16.00 14.81 -4.99
CA ILE A 79 -14.90 13.92 -5.32
C ILE A 79 -14.92 13.68 -6.83
N ALA A 80 -13.84 14.09 -7.50
CA ALA A 80 -13.69 13.91 -8.94
C ALA A 80 -13.28 12.47 -9.32
N ASP A 81 -12.48 11.80 -8.47
CA ASP A 81 -12.03 10.41 -8.67
C ASP A 81 -12.21 9.64 -7.36
N TYR A 82 -13.28 8.84 -7.31
CA TYR A 82 -13.60 8.04 -6.13
C TYR A 82 -12.50 7.02 -5.80
N LYS A 83 -11.86 6.41 -6.81
CA LYS A 83 -10.83 5.40 -6.58
C LYS A 83 -9.60 6.02 -5.92
N ALA A 84 -9.06 7.07 -6.53
CA ALA A 84 -7.87 7.74 -6.00
C ALA A 84 -8.11 8.31 -4.61
N TYR A 85 -9.29 8.90 -4.38
CA TYR A 85 -9.67 9.44 -3.08
C TYR A 85 -9.81 8.33 -2.03
N PHE A 86 -10.49 7.24 -2.37
CA PHE A 86 -10.71 6.11 -1.47
C PHE A 86 -9.39 5.49 -1.02
N HIS A 87 -8.49 5.13 -1.94
CA HIS A 87 -7.19 4.57 -1.56
C HIS A 87 -6.41 5.51 -0.65
N ARG A 88 -6.41 6.81 -0.94
CA ARG A 88 -5.72 7.79 -0.08
C ARG A 88 -6.30 7.84 1.33
N ALA A 89 -7.63 7.85 1.45
CA ALA A 89 -8.31 7.84 2.75
C ALA A 89 -8.04 6.53 3.50
N PHE A 90 -8.16 5.39 2.81
CA PHE A 90 -7.89 4.06 3.34
C PHE A 90 -6.46 3.98 3.91
N PHE A 91 -5.44 4.30 3.12
CA PHE A 91 -4.05 4.25 3.59
C PHE A 91 -3.80 5.18 4.78
N THR A 92 -4.48 6.34 4.83
CA THR A 92 -4.35 7.24 5.98
C THR A 92 -4.93 6.60 7.25
N ASN A 93 -6.11 5.98 7.16
CA ASN A 93 -6.75 5.31 8.30
C ASN A 93 -5.97 4.05 8.72
N PHE A 94 -5.58 3.22 7.76
CA PHE A 94 -4.78 2.02 7.98
C PHE A 94 -3.47 2.34 8.71
N MET A 95 -2.74 3.37 8.28
CA MET A 95 -1.51 3.81 8.96
C MET A 95 -1.80 4.33 10.37
N GLN A 96 -2.90 5.06 10.59
CA GLN A 96 -3.27 5.53 11.94
C GLN A 96 -3.55 4.38 12.90
N VAL A 97 -4.29 3.36 12.45
CA VAL A 97 -4.58 2.16 13.23
C VAL A 97 -3.30 1.42 13.57
N ASN A 98 -2.43 1.17 12.58
CA ASN A 98 -1.14 0.51 12.82
C ASN A 98 -0.23 1.27 13.78
N ILE A 99 -0.19 2.61 13.67
CA ILE A 99 0.58 3.45 14.61
C ILE A 99 -0.01 3.33 16.03
N GLN A 100 -1.33 3.40 16.18
CA GLN A 100 -1.98 3.27 17.49
C GLN A 100 -1.72 1.89 18.11
N ILE A 101 -1.82 0.81 17.33
CA ILE A 101 -1.49 -0.55 17.77
C ILE A 101 -0.02 -0.61 18.20
N SER A 102 0.91 -0.10 17.39
CA SER A 102 2.34 -0.10 17.75
C SER A 102 2.67 0.71 19.02
N GLN A 103 1.84 1.72 19.34
CA GLN A 103 2.00 2.54 20.54
C GLN A 103 1.32 1.93 21.77
N SER A 104 0.23 1.18 21.59
CA SER A 104 -0.49 0.52 22.67
C SER A 104 0.14 -0.82 23.08
N ILE A 105 0.93 -1.45 22.20
CA ILE A 105 1.79 -2.60 22.53
C ILE A 105 3.02 -2.10 23.30
N THR A 106 2.80 -1.73 24.56
CA THR A 106 3.84 -1.75 25.62
C THR A 106 3.57 -2.94 26.54
N THR A 107 3.26 -4.10 25.97
CA THR A 107 3.06 -5.35 26.70
C THR A 107 4.38 -6.13 26.75
N PRO A 108 4.78 -6.70 27.91
CA PRO A 108 5.93 -7.57 27.99
C PRO A 108 5.71 -8.77 27.07
N LEU A 109 6.77 -9.24 26.42
CA LEU A 109 6.78 -10.49 25.67
C LEU A 109 6.30 -11.63 26.59
N ASP A 110 5.02 -12.01 26.47
CA ASP A 110 4.55 -13.31 26.93
C ASP A 110 4.33 -14.19 25.70
N ASN A 111 5.03 -15.31 25.70
CA ASN A 111 5.30 -16.18 24.56
C ASN A 111 4.05 -16.96 24.13
N HIS A 112 3.11 -16.30 23.47
CA HIS A 112 2.08 -16.98 22.71
C HIS A 112 2.00 -16.43 21.28
N ASP A 113 3.10 -16.62 20.53
CA ASP A 113 3.05 -16.73 19.08
C ASP A 113 2.21 -17.96 18.74
N LYS A 114 0.91 -17.77 18.58
CA LYS A 114 0.11 -18.70 17.78
C LYS A 114 0.42 -18.40 16.33
N ILE A 115 1.42 -19.10 15.80
CA ILE A 115 1.67 -19.17 14.37
C ILE A 115 0.42 -19.80 13.76
N ASP A 116 -0.28 -19.04 12.92
CA ASP A 116 -1.36 -19.54 12.08
C ASP A 116 -0.73 -20.47 11.04
N ASP A 117 -0.58 -21.74 11.41
CA ASP A 117 0.11 -22.78 10.64
C ASP A 117 -0.81 -23.37 9.57
N SER A 118 -1.34 -22.49 8.71
CA SER A 118 -2.01 -22.96 7.49
C SER A 118 -0.92 -23.46 6.54
N GLU A 119 -0.90 -24.76 6.25
CA GLU A 119 0.11 -25.41 5.37
C GLU A 119 0.33 -24.67 4.03
N ASN A 120 -0.68 -23.93 3.56
CA ASN A 120 -0.63 -23.11 2.35
C ASN A 120 0.35 -21.91 2.47
N ASP A 121 0.51 -21.35 3.67
CA ASP A 121 1.40 -20.19 3.89
C ASP A 121 2.88 -20.59 3.92
N GLU A 122 3.25 -21.78 4.44
CA GLU A 122 4.64 -22.25 4.40
C GLU A 122 5.13 -22.51 2.97
N GLU A 123 4.34 -23.20 2.14
CA GLU A 123 4.68 -23.43 0.74
C GLU A 123 4.76 -22.12 -0.05
N LEU A 124 3.86 -21.18 0.23
CA LEU A 124 3.87 -19.85 -0.38
C LEU A 124 5.13 -19.05 0.02
N ILE A 125 5.55 -19.12 1.28
CA ILE A 125 6.80 -18.51 1.77
C ILE A 125 8.00 -19.12 1.05
N LYS A 126 8.06 -20.46 0.96
CA LYS A 126 9.16 -21.17 0.31
C LYS A 126 9.25 -20.85 -1.18
N THR A 127 8.13 -20.76 -1.88
CA THR A 127 8.09 -20.41 -3.30
C THR A 127 8.49 -18.95 -3.55
N LYS A 128 8.06 -18.00 -2.70
CA LYS A 128 8.52 -16.61 -2.72
C LYS A 128 10.04 -16.52 -2.52
N PHE A 129 10.58 -17.21 -1.52
CA PHE A 129 12.01 -17.20 -1.21
C PHE A 129 12.86 -17.77 -2.35
N ARG A 130 12.39 -18.87 -2.98
CA ARG A 130 13.04 -19.44 -4.17
C ARG A 130 13.06 -18.46 -5.34
N LEU A 131 11.93 -17.83 -5.63
CA LEU A 131 11.85 -16.82 -6.71
C LEU A 131 12.77 -15.63 -6.44
N GLU A 132 12.84 -15.16 -5.19
CA GLU A 132 13.74 -14.08 -4.81
C GLU A 132 15.21 -14.44 -5.04
N ASN A 133 15.63 -15.63 -4.61
CA ASN A 133 17.01 -16.09 -4.81
C ASN A 133 17.35 -16.24 -6.29
N ASP A 134 16.46 -16.82 -7.10
CA ASP A 134 16.70 -16.96 -8.54
C ASP A 134 16.81 -15.60 -9.24
N ILE A 135 16.03 -14.59 -8.81
CA ILE A 135 16.17 -13.22 -9.28
C ILE A 135 17.52 -12.65 -8.86
N PHE A 136 17.97 -12.88 -7.62
CA PHE A 136 19.28 -12.42 -7.17
C PHE A 136 20.43 -13.08 -7.94
N ASP A 137 20.38 -14.37 -8.21
CA ASP A 137 21.38 -15.09 -9.01
C ASP A 137 21.42 -14.56 -10.46
N PHE A 138 20.24 -14.28 -11.03
CA PHE A 138 20.13 -13.64 -12.35
C PHE A 138 20.78 -12.24 -12.38
N VAL A 139 20.57 -11.43 -11.35
CA VAL A 139 21.16 -10.09 -11.28
C VAL A 139 22.68 -10.19 -11.03
N TYR A 140 23.11 -11.04 -10.10
CA TYR A 140 24.51 -11.26 -9.74
C TYR A 140 25.35 -11.68 -10.96
N SER A 141 24.82 -12.57 -11.80
CA SER A 141 25.53 -13.04 -13.00
C SER A 141 25.62 -12.03 -14.14
N ARG A 142 24.85 -10.92 -14.11
CA ARG A 142 24.73 -9.97 -15.23
C ARG A 142 25.16 -8.55 -14.91
N TYR A 143 25.26 -8.19 -13.64
CA TYR A 143 25.53 -6.84 -13.19
C TYR A 143 26.82 -6.79 -12.36
N PRO A 144 27.55 -5.67 -12.36
CA PRO A 144 28.68 -5.48 -11.47
C PRO A 144 28.26 -5.68 -10.01
N ILE A 145 29.17 -6.21 -9.19
CA ILE A 145 28.90 -6.55 -7.77
C ILE A 145 28.28 -5.38 -6.99
N HIS A 146 28.74 -4.15 -7.22
CA HIS A 146 28.21 -2.97 -6.53
C HIS A 146 26.78 -2.60 -6.97
N GLU A 147 26.41 -2.86 -8.22
CA GLU A 147 25.04 -2.65 -8.70
C GLU A 147 24.11 -3.75 -8.17
N PHE A 148 24.61 -4.98 -8.07
CA PHE A 148 23.90 -6.09 -7.43
C PHE A 148 23.65 -5.82 -5.94
N GLU A 149 24.67 -5.45 -5.17
CA GLU A 149 24.53 -5.15 -3.73
C GLU A 149 23.58 -3.97 -3.49
N LEU A 150 23.64 -2.93 -4.34
CA LEU A 150 22.68 -1.82 -4.30
C LEU A 150 21.25 -2.31 -4.56
N PHE A 151 21.04 -3.19 -5.53
CA PHE A 151 19.74 -3.77 -5.85
C PHE A 151 19.22 -4.66 -4.70
N LYS A 152 20.08 -5.51 -4.15
CA LYS A 152 19.76 -6.37 -3.01
C LYS A 152 19.35 -5.55 -1.79
N MET A 153 20.10 -4.50 -1.48
CA MET A 153 19.78 -3.55 -0.41
C MET A 153 18.43 -2.85 -0.65
N TYR A 154 18.18 -2.38 -1.88
CA TYR A 154 16.90 -1.80 -2.25
C TYR A 154 15.72 -2.76 -2.07
N VAL A 155 15.86 -4.03 -2.46
CA VAL A 155 14.79 -5.04 -2.34
C VAL A 155 14.54 -5.39 -0.87
N ARG A 156 15.59 -5.67 -0.09
CA ARG A 156 15.47 -6.15 1.29
C ARG A 156 15.00 -5.08 2.28
N LEU A 157 15.33 -3.82 2.04
CA LEU A 157 15.03 -2.72 2.97
C LEU A 157 13.79 -1.92 2.57
N LYS A 158 13.13 -2.27 1.46
CA LYS A 158 11.81 -1.73 1.13
C LYS A 158 10.75 -2.28 2.12
N PRO A 159 9.78 -1.46 2.56
CA PRO A 159 9.53 -0.06 2.22
C PRO A 159 10.29 0.96 3.09
N ALA A 160 11.06 0.51 4.09
CA ALA A 160 11.68 1.36 5.10
C ALA A 160 12.65 2.40 4.54
N ILE A 161 13.26 2.13 3.38
CA ILE A 161 14.17 3.07 2.72
C ILE A 161 13.69 3.54 1.35
N ASN A 162 14.07 4.77 1.00
CA ASN A 162 13.90 5.37 -0.31
C ASN A 162 15.26 5.66 -0.97
N TYR A 163 15.24 6.22 -2.19
CA TYR A 163 16.48 6.49 -2.94
C TYR A 163 17.38 7.53 -2.29
N ALA A 164 16.85 8.48 -1.51
CA ALA A 164 17.65 9.42 -0.75
C ALA A 164 18.41 8.72 0.38
N ASP A 165 17.77 7.76 1.07
CA ASP A 165 18.41 6.97 2.14
C ASP A 165 19.53 6.10 1.56
N LEU A 166 19.28 5.41 0.44
CA LEU A 166 20.31 4.64 -0.27
C LEU A 166 21.48 5.52 -0.74
N SER A 167 21.18 6.74 -1.20
CA SER A 167 22.18 7.70 -1.63
C SER A 167 23.09 8.12 -0.48
N ALA A 168 22.50 8.40 0.69
CA ALA A 168 23.24 8.72 1.90
C ALA A 168 24.11 7.54 2.38
N MET A 169 23.60 6.30 2.30
CA MET A 169 24.32 5.10 2.73
C MET A 169 25.48 4.72 1.81
N THR A 170 25.32 4.91 0.49
CA THR A 170 26.28 4.40 -0.52
C THR A 170 27.15 5.47 -1.15
N SER A 171 26.88 6.75 -0.89
CA SER A 171 27.48 7.90 -1.58
C SER A 171 27.25 7.91 -3.11
N ILE A 172 26.29 7.12 -3.61
CA ILE A 172 25.86 7.12 -5.02
C ILE A 172 24.74 8.13 -5.17
N SER A 173 24.70 8.91 -6.26
CA SER A 173 23.62 9.88 -6.49
C SER A 173 22.26 9.19 -6.68
N GLN A 174 21.18 9.84 -6.22
CA GLN A 174 19.82 9.31 -6.38
C GLN A 174 19.46 9.04 -7.86
N SER A 175 19.92 9.88 -8.79
CA SER A 175 19.71 9.68 -10.24
C SER A 175 20.34 8.38 -10.69
N ARG A 176 21.60 8.15 -10.32
CA ARG A 176 22.33 6.95 -10.68
C ARG A 176 21.72 5.69 -10.06
N ILE A 177 21.30 5.76 -8.80
CA ILE A 177 20.57 4.66 -8.14
C ILE A 177 19.28 4.36 -8.92
N SER A 178 18.49 5.38 -9.25
CA SER A 178 17.25 5.20 -10.00
C SER A 178 17.49 4.57 -11.37
N GLU A 179 18.53 4.98 -12.10
CA GLU A 179 18.92 4.40 -13.38
C GLU A 179 19.28 2.91 -13.25
N ILE A 180 20.15 2.57 -12.29
CA ILE A 180 20.60 1.19 -12.03
C ILE A 180 19.40 0.30 -11.69
N ILE A 181 18.62 0.69 -10.68
CA ILE A 181 17.45 -0.08 -10.22
C ILE A 181 16.43 -0.22 -11.34
N SER A 182 16.18 0.84 -12.12
CA SER A 182 15.23 0.77 -13.24
C SER A 182 15.72 -0.14 -14.35
N LYS A 183 17.02 -0.14 -14.66
CA LYS A 183 17.62 -1.04 -15.65
C LYS A 183 17.49 -2.50 -15.24
N ILE A 184 17.89 -2.83 -14.01
CA ILE A 184 17.77 -4.18 -13.43
C ILE A 184 16.31 -4.65 -13.47
N ARG A 185 15.37 -3.82 -12.98
CA ARG A 185 13.94 -4.15 -13.00
C ARG A 185 13.40 -4.42 -14.40
N ARG A 186 13.77 -3.60 -15.39
CA ARG A 186 13.36 -3.82 -16.79
C ARG A 186 13.84 -5.17 -17.32
N ASP A 187 15.08 -5.55 -17.01
CA ASP A 187 15.64 -6.81 -17.50
C ASP A 187 15.06 -8.04 -16.79
N ILE A 188 14.74 -7.93 -15.50
CA ILE A 188 13.95 -8.94 -14.76
C ILE A 188 12.58 -9.09 -15.41
N CYS A 189 11.87 -7.99 -15.68
CA CYS A 189 10.54 -8.03 -16.31
C CYS A 189 10.53 -8.61 -17.73
N LYS A 190 11.66 -8.64 -18.44
CA LYS A 190 11.78 -9.32 -19.74
C LYS A 190 11.84 -10.85 -19.60
N GLN A 191 12.19 -11.36 -18.42
CA GLN A 191 12.16 -12.79 -18.15
C GLN A 191 10.72 -13.22 -17.89
N LYS A 192 10.14 -13.96 -18.85
CA LYS A 192 8.77 -14.48 -18.73
C LYS A 192 8.60 -15.38 -17.51
N ASP A 193 9.58 -16.26 -17.27
CA ASP A 193 9.60 -17.18 -16.11
C ASP A 193 9.38 -16.45 -14.77
N PHE A 194 10.17 -15.40 -14.50
CA PHE A 194 10.02 -14.63 -13.26
C PHE A 194 8.66 -13.94 -13.15
N SER A 195 8.11 -13.49 -14.27
CA SER A 195 6.80 -12.84 -14.30
C SER A 195 5.68 -13.84 -14.00
N GLU A 196 5.73 -15.04 -14.58
CA GLU A 196 4.78 -16.12 -14.37
C GLU A 196 4.84 -16.66 -12.94
N ARG A 197 6.03 -16.93 -12.42
CA ARG A 197 6.25 -17.37 -11.04
C ARG A 197 5.83 -16.32 -10.02
N ARG A 198 6.00 -15.03 -10.34
CA ARG A 198 5.49 -13.95 -9.49
C ARG A 198 3.96 -14.02 -9.40
N GLN A 199 3.26 -14.28 -10.50
CA GLN A 199 1.79 -14.40 -10.49
C GLN A 199 1.33 -15.58 -9.62
N SER A 200 2.04 -16.71 -9.65
CA SER A 200 1.70 -17.87 -8.81
C SER A 200 1.97 -17.65 -7.32
N THR A 201 2.81 -16.67 -6.96
CA THR A 201 3.06 -16.29 -5.55
C THR A 201 2.11 -15.22 -5.01
N LEU A 202 1.16 -14.73 -5.83
CA LEU A 202 0.08 -13.88 -5.36
C LEU A 202 -1.01 -14.78 -4.76
N ARG A 203 -1.54 -14.41 -3.58
CA ARG A 203 -2.67 -15.15 -2.98
C ARG A 203 -3.84 -15.14 -3.99
N LYS A 204 -4.26 -16.32 -4.44
CA LYS A 204 -5.48 -16.47 -5.24
C LYS A 204 -6.66 -16.34 -4.28
N THR A 205 -7.56 -15.39 -4.55
CA THR A 205 -8.86 -15.34 -3.88
C THR A 205 -9.69 -16.54 -4.33
N GLU A 206 -10.16 -17.34 -3.39
CA GLU A 206 -11.31 -18.24 -3.65
C GLU A 206 -12.55 -17.35 -3.86
N CYS A 207 -13.31 -17.63 -4.92
CA CYS A 207 -14.55 -16.92 -5.27
C CYS A 207 -15.72 -17.38 -4.38
#